data_AF-A0A257THS4-F1
#
_entry.id   AF-A0A257THS4-F1
#
_cell.length_a   1.000
_cell.length_b   1.000
_cell.length_c   1.000
_cell.angle_alpha   90.00
_cell.angle_beta   90.00
_cell.angle_gamma   90.00
#
_symmetry.space_group_name_H-M   'P 1'
#
loop_
_entity.id
_entity.type
_entity.pdbx_description
1 polymer ?
#
loop_
_entity_poly.entity_id
_entity_poly.type
_entity_poly.pdbx_seq_one_letter_code
_entity_poly.pdbx_strand_id
1 'polypeptide(L)'
;TSLNQDLTRKMEPRTSSPAKKLEAIETLSKHSIPVGVLVAPVIPGLTDQEIPSILRETAERGARFASLQMLRLPFAVKDLFVDWIRREYPDRENRIVSRLKQVRGGKMSSYEFGERMRGSGETAKAIHQLFRASCKKYHLNEGELELSTDKFRRPSGPQIEMF
;
A
#
# COMPACT_ATOMS: atom_id res chain seq x y z
N THR A 1 -2.01 -5.17 1.54
CA THR A 1 -3.05 -6.17 1.68
C THR A 1 -3.48 -6.63 0.30
N SER A 2 -3.74 -7.93 0.17
CA SER A 2 -4.17 -8.66 -1.03
C SER A 2 -5.68 -8.99 -0.93
N LEU A 3 -6.36 -9.21 -2.07
CA LEU A 3 -7.72 -9.76 -2.07
C LEU A 3 -7.70 -11.30 -1.99
N ASN A 4 -6.54 -11.91 -2.28
CA ASN A 4 -6.34 -13.34 -2.15
C ASN A 4 -6.17 -13.73 -0.67
N GLN A 5 -7.06 -14.59 -0.18
CA GLN A 5 -7.06 -15.00 1.22
C GLN A 5 -5.86 -15.90 1.59
N ASP A 6 -5.38 -16.75 0.68
CA ASP A 6 -4.21 -17.60 0.94
C ASP A 6 -2.94 -16.77 1.05
N LEU A 7 -2.76 -15.81 0.14
CA LEU A 7 -1.66 -14.87 0.19
C LEU A 7 -1.72 -14.01 1.46
N THR A 8 -2.92 -13.57 1.86
CA THR A 8 -3.12 -12.85 3.12
C THR A 8 -2.75 -13.71 4.34
N ARG A 9 -3.13 -14.99 4.37
CA ARG A 9 -2.74 -15.92 5.44
C ARG A 9 -1.22 -16.12 5.50
N LYS A 10 -0.53 -16.13 4.36
CA LYS A 10 0.94 -16.29 4.31
C LYS A 10 1.70 -15.02 4.73
N MET A 11 1.23 -13.84 4.32
CA MET A 11 1.93 -12.56 4.59
C MET A 11 1.49 -11.90 5.91
N GLU A 12 0.20 -11.95 6.22
CA GLU A 12 -0.44 -11.17 7.27
C GLU A 12 -1.38 -12.06 8.13
N PRO A 13 -0.93 -13.23 8.64
CA PRO A 13 -1.78 -14.27 9.26
C PRO A 13 -2.60 -13.80 10.46
N ARG A 14 -2.18 -12.72 11.13
CA ARG A 14 -2.81 -12.18 12.34
C ARG A 14 -3.65 -10.94 12.05
N THR A 15 -3.94 -10.65 10.79
CA THR A 15 -4.76 -9.50 10.38
C THR A 15 -6.15 -9.96 9.93
N SER A 16 -7.10 -9.02 9.91
CA SER A 16 -8.44 -9.26 9.38
C SER A 16 -8.40 -9.79 7.95
N SER A 17 -9.34 -10.66 7.62
CA SER A 17 -9.50 -11.19 6.26
C SER A 17 -9.77 -10.06 5.25
N PRO A 18 -9.46 -10.26 3.95
CA PRO A 18 -9.77 -9.27 2.92
C PRO A 18 -11.25 -8.88 2.90
N ALA A 19 -12.15 -9.87 3.06
CA ALA A 19 -13.59 -9.63 3.14
C ALA A 19 -13.98 -8.71 4.31
N LYS A 20 -13.40 -8.92 5.50
CA LYS A 20 -13.67 -8.05 6.67
C LYS A 20 -13.10 -6.64 6.51
N LYS A 21 -11.95 -6.50 5.86
CA LYS A 21 -11.39 -5.18 5.52
C LYS A 21 -12.30 -4.42 4.54
N LEU A 22 -12.87 -5.11 3.55
CA LEU A 22 -13.83 -4.53 2.60
C LEU A 22 -15.17 -4.15 3.28
N GLU A 23 -15.70 -5.01 4.16
CA GLU A 23 -16.91 -4.71 4.96
C GLU A 23 -16.71 -3.47 5.83
N ALA A 24 -15.52 -3.27 6.39
CA ALA A 24 -15.19 -2.06 7.15
C ALA A 24 -15.24 -0.80 6.29
N ILE A 25 -14.73 -0.84 5.05
CA ILE A 25 -14.82 0.28 4.10
C ILE A 25 -16.28 0.63 3.83
N GLU A 26 -17.09 -0.39 3.51
CA GLU A 26 -18.50 -0.22 3.20
C GLU A 26 -19.28 0.36 4.38
N THR A 27 -19.02 -0.15 5.59
CA THR A 27 -19.68 0.30 6.82
C THR A 27 -19.36 1.76 7.11
N LEU A 28 -18.08 2.15 7.09
CA LEU A 28 -17.67 3.52 7.34
C LEU A 28 -18.25 4.48 6.28
N SER A 29 -18.22 4.09 5.01
CA SER A 29 -18.74 4.91 3.91
C SER A 29 -20.26 5.11 4.01
N LYS A 30 -21.03 4.08 4.40
CA LYS A 30 -22.49 4.19 4.66
C LYS A 30 -22.83 5.18 5.77
N HIS A 31 -21.91 5.40 6.72
CA HIS A 31 -22.03 6.40 7.78
C HIS A 31 -21.41 7.76 7.41
N SER A 32 -21.17 8.02 6.12
CA SER A 32 -20.59 9.26 5.60
C SER A 32 -19.19 9.56 6.15
N ILE A 33 -18.47 8.57 6.66
CA ILE A 33 -17.08 8.73 7.10
C ILE A 33 -16.18 8.61 5.86
N PRO A 34 -15.34 9.60 5.55
CA PRO A 34 -14.43 9.53 4.41
C PRO A 34 -13.40 8.40 4.58
N VAL A 35 -13.35 7.48 3.62
CA VAL A 35 -12.44 6.32 3.65
C VAL A 35 -11.39 6.41 2.55
N GLY A 36 -10.14 6.12 2.93
CA GLY A 36 -9.03 5.94 2.00
C GLY A 36 -8.40 4.56 2.13
N VAL A 37 -7.82 4.05 1.05
CA VAL A 37 -7.13 2.77 1.03
C VAL A 37 -5.65 2.93 0.70
N LEU A 38 -4.81 2.16 1.39
CA LEU A 38 -3.38 2.08 1.09
C LEU A 38 -3.06 0.72 0.49
N VAL A 39 -2.78 0.70 -0.81
CA VAL A 39 -2.31 -0.49 -1.53
C VAL A 39 -0.83 -0.70 -1.20
N ALA A 40 -0.58 -1.44 -0.12
CA ALA A 40 0.76 -1.74 0.37
C ALA A 40 0.82 -3.06 1.16
N PRO A 41 1.92 -3.83 1.12
CA PRO A 41 3.08 -3.58 0.26
C PRO A 41 2.81 -4.00 -1.19
N VAL A 42 3.21 -3.17 -2.15
CA VAL A 42 3.33 -3.59 -3.55
C VAL A 42 4.67 -4.32 -3.74
N ILE A 43 4.57 -5.60 -4.08
CA ILE A 43 5.68 -6.52 -4.30
C ILE A 43 5.63 -6.91 -5.78
N PRO A 44 6.53 -6.37 -6.61
CA PRO A 44 6.56 -6.68 -8.04
C PRO A 44 6.67 -8.19 -8.33
N GLY A 45 5.73 -8.71 -9.10
CA GLY A 45 5.62 -10.14 -9.42
C GLY A 45 4.88 -10.99 -8.38
N LEU A 46 4.29 -10.38 -7.34
CA LEU A 46 3.46 -11.05 -6.34
C LEU A 46 2.14 -10.31 -6.07
N THR A 47 2.16 -9.03 -5.73
CA THR A 47 0.95 -8.25 -5.35
C THR A 47 0.62 -7.10 -6.29
N ASP A 48 1.56 -6.71 -7.16
CA ASP A 48 1.40 -5.63 -8.15
C ASP A 48 0.22 -5.84 -9.11
N GLN A 49 -0.01 -7.09 -9.52
CA GLN A 49 -1.12 -7.47 -10.39
C GLN A 49 -2.52 -7.26 -9.76
N GLU A 50 -2.62 -7.17 -8.44
CA GLU A 50 -3.90 -6.98 -7.74
C GLU A 50 -4.33 -5.51 -7.63
N ILE A 51 -3.47 -4.56 -8.06
CA ILE A 51 -3.76 -3.12 -7.94
C ILE A 51 -5.12 -2.76 -8.56
N PRO A 52 -5.46 -3.15 -9.80
CA PRO A 52 -6.73 -2.73 -10.40
C PRO A 52 -7.95 -3.34 -9.71
N SER A 53 -7.87 -4.60 -9.26
CA SER A 53 -8.99 -5.26 -8.59
C SER A 53 -9.21 -4.70 -7.19
N ILE A 54 -8.14 -4.48 -6.41
CA ILE A 54 -8.23 -3.81 -5.10
C ILE A 54 -8.91 -2.45 -5.26
N LEU A 55 -8.45 -1.61 -6.19
CA LEU A 55 -9.01 -0.28 -6.37
C LEU A 55 -10.48 -0.33 -6.78
N ARG A 56 -10.85 -1.23 -7.70
CA ARG A 56 -12.26 -1.44 -8.07
C ARG A 56 -13.12 -1.80 -6.87
N GLU A 57 -12.77 -2.88 -6.15
CA GLU A 57 -13.58 -3.40 -5.04
C GLU A 57 -13.71 -2.39 -3.88
N THR A 58 -12.66 -1.60 -3.65
CA THR A 58 -12.69 -0.56 -2.61
C THR A 58 -13.52 0.65 -3.02
N ALA A 59 -13.44 1.08 -4.28
CA ALA A 59 -14.26 2.16 -4.83
C ALA A 59 -15.75 1.79 -4.83
N GLU A 60 -16.10 0.57 -5.25
CA GLU A 60 -17.47 0.04 -5.23
C GLU A 60 -18.09 0.02 -3.83
N ARG A 61 -17.25 -0.01 -2.78
CA ARG A 61 -17.66 0.06 -1.37
C ARG A 61 -17.57 1.46 -0.77
N GLY A 62 -17.33 2.47 -1.61
CA GLY A 62 -17.37 3.87 -1.24
C GLY A 62 -16.07 4.42 -0.65
N ALA A 63 -14.92 3.78 -0.89
CA ALA A 63 -13.64 4.43 -0.70
C ALA A 63 -13.50 5.63 -1.67
N ARG A 64 -12.95 6.73 -1.19
CA ARG A 64 -12.76 7.98 -1.96
C ARG A 64 -11.30 8.24 -2.31
N PHE A 65 -10.40 7.76 -1.46
CA PHE A 65 -8.97 8.00 -1.61
C PHE A 65 -8.21 6.69 -1.77
N ALA A 66 -7.13 6.73 -2.53
CA ALA A 66 -6.21 5.63 -2.66
C ALA A 66 -4.77 6.13 -2.71
N SER A 67 -3.89 5.39 -2.05
CA SER A 67 -2.44 5.55 -2.12
C SER A 67 -1.78 4.21 -2.35
N LEU A 68 -0.56 4.23 -2.89
CA LEU A 68 0.25 3.05 -3.17
C LEU A 68 1.60 3.19 -2.49
N GLN A 69 2.09 2.10 -1.89
CA GLN A 69 3.46 2.04 -1.38
C GLN A 69 4.11 0.72 -1.78
N MET A 70 5.32 0.80 -2.35
CA MET A 70 6.13 -0.38 -2.64
C MET A 70 6.69 -1.01 -1.36
N LEU A 71 7.01 -2.29 -1.44
CA LEU A 71 7.66 -3.02 -0.37
C LEU A 71 8.93 -2.29 0.08
N ARG A 72 9.05 -2.17 1.40
CA ARG A 72 10.23 -1.63 2.08
C ARG A 72 10.88 -2.76 2.86
N LEU A 73 12.19 -2.86 2.73
CA LEU A 73 13.00 -3.89 3.39
C LEU A 73 14.10 -3.22 4.23
N PRO A 74 13.76 -2.63 5.38
CA PRO A 74 14.76 -2.02 6.25
C PRO A 74 15.53 -3.10 7.04
N PHE A 75 16.86 -2.97 7.10
CA PHE A 75 17.73 -3.77 7.98
C PHE A 75 17.44 -5.29 7.89
N ALA A 76 17.21 -5.94 9.03
CA ALA A 76 16.96 -7.38 9.16
C ALA A 76 15.69 -7.85 8.42
N VAL A 77 14.74 -6.97 8.11
CA VAL A 77 13.51 -7.34 7.40
C VAL A 77 13.82 -7.85 5.99
N LYS A 78 14.91 -7.39 5.38
CA LYS A 78 15.36 -7.85 4.07
C LYS A 78 15.62 -9.36 4.07
N ASP A 79 16.37 -9.86 5.04
CA ASP A 79 16.77 -11.26 5.09
C ASP A 79 15.57 -12.15 5.45
N LEU A 80 14.75 -11.71 6.41
CA LEU A 80 13.48 -12.36 6.74
C LEU A 80 12.54 -12.47 5.54
N PHE A 81 12.47 -11.43 4.69
CA PHE A 81 11.64 -11.45 3.49
C PHE A 81 12.16 -12.44 2.45
N VAL A 82 13.48 -12.50 2.23
CA VAL A 82 14.08 -13.44 1.28
C VAL A 82 13.83 -14.88 1.74
N ASP A 83 14.05 -15.18 3.02
CA ASP A 83 13.79 -16.51 3.57
C ASP A 83 12.31 -16.88 3.52
N TRP A 84 11.41 -15.91 3.78
CA TRP A 84 9.98 -16.10 3.64
C TRP A 84 9.59 -16.41 2.18
N ILE A 85 10.11 -15.65 1.20
CA ILE A 85 9.84 -15.92 -0.22
C ILE A 85 10.34 -17.30 -0.63
N ARG A 86 11.55 -17.69 -0.21
CA ARG A 86 12.13 -19.00 -0.52
C ARG A 86 11.25 -20.14 -0.01
N ARG A 87 10.71 -20.00 1.20
CA ARG A 87 9.83 -21.00 1.81
C ARG A 87 8.45 -21.04 1.16
N GLU A 88 7.82 -19.89 0.95
CA GLU A 88 6.41 -19.81 0.56
C GLU A 88 6.18 -19.84 -0.96
N TYR A 89 7.18 -19.42 -1.73
CA TYR A 89 7.15 -19.24 -3.19
C TYR A 89 8.50 -19.57 -3.86
N PRO A 90 9.06 -20.79 -3.67
CA PRO A 90 10.39 -21.15 -4.18
C PRO A 90 10.52 -20.94 -5.70
N ASP A 91 9.51 -21.34 -6.47
CA ASP A 91 9.51 -21.22 -7.94
C ASP A 91 9.48 -19.77 -8.44
N ARG A 92 9.20 -18.81 -7.55
CA ARG A 92 9.09 -17.38 -7.88
C ARG A 92 10.17 -16.54 -7.23
N GLU A 93 11.03 -17.10 -6.38
CA GLU A 93 12.05 -16.36 -5.62
C GLU A 93 12.90 -15.50 -6.54
N ASN A 94 13.56 -16.11 -7.52
CA ASN A 94 14.44 -15.41 -8.46
C ASN A 94 13.73 -14.28 -9.19
N ARG A 95 12.48 -14.51 -9.60
CA ARG A 95 11.68 -13.51 -10.33
C ARG A 95 11.33 -12.32 -9.43
N ILE A 96 10.86 -12.57 -8.21
CA ILE A 96 10.45 -11.53 -7.26
C ILE A 96 11.67 -10.71 -6.82
N VAL A 97 12.77 -11.38 -6.46
CA VAL A 97 14.03 -10.71 -6.07
C VAL A 97 14.59 -9.85 -7.21
N SER A 98 14.60 -10.37 -8.44
CA SER A 98 15.06 -9.61 -9.61
C SER A 98 14.20 -8.36 -9.84
N ARG A 99 12.88 -8.49 -9.81
CA ARG A 99 11.98 -7.34 -9.98
C ARG A 99 12.07 -6.33 -8.84
N LEU A 100 12.28 -6.77 -7.60
CA LEU A 100 12.53 -5.88 -6.48
C LEU A 100 13.81 -5.06 -6.70
N LYS A 101 14.88 -5.68 -7.19
CA LYS A 101 16.11 -4.97 -7.55
C LYS A 101 15.89 -3.96 -8.68
N GLN A 102 15.10 -4.32 -9.69
CA GLN A 102 14.77 -3.39 -10.80
C GLN A 102 14.09 -2.12 -10.31
N VAL A 103 13.18 -2.21 -9.33
CA VAL A 103 12.49 -1.03 -8.79
C VAL A 103 13.31 -0.25 -7.74
N ARG A 104 14.58 -0.61 -7.55
CA ARG A 104 15.49 -0.10 -6.51
C ARG A 104 16.92 0.11 -7.03
N GLY A 105 17.10 0.34 -8.34
CA GLY A 105 18.42 0.59 -8.92
C GLY A 105 19.44 -0.53 -8.67
N GLY A 106 19.00 -1.79 -8.71
CA GLY A 106 19.85 -2.97 -8.51
C GLY A 106 19.98 -3.44 -7.05
N LYS A 107 19.50 -2.65 -6.08
CA LYS A 107 19.58 -2.96 -4.63
C LYS A 107 18.30 -3.65 -4.15
N MET A 108 18.33 -4.33 -3.00
CA MET A 108 17.11 -4.90 -2.42
C MET A 108 16.21 -3.86 -1.72
N SER A 109 16.77 -2.71 -1.35
CA SER A 109 16.08 -1.67 -0.60
C SER A 109 16.68 -0.30 -0.92
N SER A 110 15.86 0.74 -0.78
CA SER A 110 16.30 2.14 -0.81
C SER A 110 15.88 2.79 0.51
N TYR A 111 16.77 3.60 1.08
CA TYR A 111 16.55 4.37 2.32
C TYR A 111 16.22 5.83 2.04
N GLU A 112 16.43 6.29 0.80
CA GLU A 112 16.20 7.67 0.38
C GLU A 112 14.72 8.04 0.53
N PHE A 113 14.47 9.20 1.13
CA PHE A 113 13.10 9.68 1.27
C PHE A 113 12.45 9.90 -0.10
N GLY A 114 11.15 9.61 -0.21
CA GLY A 114 10.45 9.59 -1.49
C GLY A 114 10.71 8.31 -2.30
N GLU A 115 11.97 7.96 -2.56
CA GLU A 115 12.32 6.76 -3.32
C GLU A 115 11.92 5.49 -2.56
N ARG A 116 12.22 5.40 -1.26
CA ARG A 116 11.91 4.23 -0.42
C ARG A 116 10.43 3.81 -0.48
N MET A 117 9.52 4.75 -0.70
CA MET A 117 8.07 4.49 -0.82
C MET A 117 7.63 4.23 -2.27
N ARG A 118 8.21 4.95 -3.24
CA ARG A 118 7.75 4.95 -4.64
C ARG A 118 8.49 3.97 -5.54
N GLY A 119 9.74 3.63 -5.25
CA GLY A 119 10.62 2.93 -6.19
C GLY A 119 11.09 3.83 -7.33
N SER A 120 11.99 3.28 -8.14
CA SER A 120 12.63 3.94 -9.29
C SER A 120 12.69 2.99 -10.50
N GLY A 121 13.00 3.52 -11.69
CA GLY A 121 13.09 2.72 -12.93
C GLY A 121 11.75 2.45 -13.63
N GLU A 122 11.81 1.82 -14.80
CA GLU A 122 10.65 1.63 -15.70
C GLU A 122 9.55 0.75 -15.09
N THR A 123 9.92 -0.33 -14.40
CA THR A 123 8.94 -1.19 -13.71
C THR A 123 8.16 -0.40 -12.65
N ALA A 124 8.82 0.47 -11.90
CA ALA A 124 8.15 1.31 -10.91
C ALA A 124 7.21 2.31 -11.58
N LYS A 125 7.66 2.96 -12.67
CA LYS A 125 6.83 3.88 -13.46
C LYS A 125 5.57 3.19 -13.99
N ALA A 126 5.69 1.99 -14.55
CA ALA A 126 4.57 1.21 -15.07
C ALA A 126 3.55 0.87 -13.97
N ILE A 127 4.02 0.46 -12.79
CA ILE A 127 3.15 0.20 -11.62
C ILE A 127 2.39 1.47 -11.20
N HIS A 128 3.06 2.62 -11.13
CA HIS A 128 2.41 3.89 -10.79
C HIS A 128 1.45 4.36 -11.87
N GLN A 129 1.75 4.15 -13.14
CA GLN A 129 0.83 4.44 -14.25
C GLN A 129 -0.42 3.57 -14.17
N LEU A 130 -0.28 2.26 -13.93
CA LEU A 130 -1.41 1.34 -13.74
C LEU A 130 -2.28 1.78 -12.56
N PHE A 131 -1.66 2.14 -11.43
CA PHE A 131 -2.36 2.67 -10.26
C PHE A 131 -3.14 3.94 -10.59
N ARG A 132 -2.51 4.95 -11.21
CA ARG A 132 -3.15 6.21 -11.58
C ARG A 132 -4.30 6.02 -12.57
N ALA A 133 -4.10 5.18 -13.59
CA ALA A 133 -5.13 4.85 -14.56
C ALA A 133 -6.33 4.15 -13.89
N SER A 134 -6.06 3.26 -12.93
CA SER A 134 -7.10 2.58 -12.17
C SER A 134 -7.84 3.54 -11.24
N CYS A 135 -7.15 4.43 -10.53
CA CYS A 135 -7.80 5.46 -9.71
C CYS A 135 -8.73 6.34 -10.55
N LYS A 136 -8.25 6.82 -11.71
CA LYS A 136 -9.08 7.60 -12.64
C LYS A 136 -10.29 6.81 -13.14
N LYS A 137 -10.11 5.53 -13.46
CA LYS A 137 -11.19 4.66 -13.93
C LYS A 137 -12.28 4.44 -12.88
N TYR A 138 -11.91 4.39 -11.61
CA TYR A 138 -12.82 4.10 -10.50
C TYR A 138 -13.13 5.32 -9.62
N HIS A 139 -12.90 6.53 -10.15
CA HIS A 139 -13.23 7.80 -9.48
C HIS A 139 -12.61 7.98 -8.08
N LEU A 140 -11.40 7.45 -7.89
CA LEU A 140 -10.63 7.63 -6.65
C LEU A 140 -9.72 8.85 -6.78
N ASN A 141 -9.55 9.58 -5.67
CA ASN A 141 -8.74 10.80 -5.55
C ASN A 141 -9.26 12.00 -6.36
N GLU A 142 -10.56 12.07 -6.68
CA GLU A 142 -11.16 13.19 -7.43
C GLU A 142 -11.65 14.35 -6.55
N GLY A 143 -11.77 14.14 -5.23
CA GLY A 143 -12.24 15.17 -4.29
C GLY A 143 -11.18 15.61 -3.29
N GLU A 144 -11.34 16.80 -2.74
CA GLU A 144 -10.59 17.27 -1.57
C GLU A 144 -11.30 16.86 -0.28
N LEU A 145 -10.52 16.52 0.74
CA LEU A 145 -11.03 16.34 2.10
C LEU A 145 -10.73 17.61 2.88
N GLU A 146 -11.73 18.45 3.05
CA GLU A 146 -11.61 19.61 3.93
C GLU A 146 -11.61 19.14 5.39
N LEU A 147 -10.48 19.37 6.07
CA LEU A 147 -10.32 19.04 7.48
C LEU A 147 -10.74 20.24 8.31
N SER A 148 -11.65 20.03 9.27
CA SER A 148 -12.03 21.09 10.22
C SER A 148 -10.79 21.52 11.03
N THR A 149 -10.54 22.82 11.05
CA THR A 149 -9.52 23.47 11.89
C THR A 149 -10.14 24.10 13.13
N ASP A 150 -11.45 23.94 13.36
CA ASP A 150 -12.20 24.66 14.40
C ASP A 150 -11.71 24.39 15.82
N LYS A 151 -11.14 23.19 16.04
CA LYS A 151 -10.56 22.78 17.34
C LYS A 151 -9.04 22.86 17.38
N PHE A 152 -8.40 23.29 16.29
CA PHE A 152 -6.95 23.42 16.25
C PHE A 152 -6.52 24.58 17.16
N ARG A 153 -5.62 24.28 18.11
CA ARG A 153 -5.00 25.27 18.98
C ARG A 153 -3.50 25.26 18.73
N ARG A 154 -2.96 26.36 18.21
CA ARG A 154 -1.52 26.52 18.06
C ARG A 154 -0.90 26.61 19.47
N PRO A 155 0.09 25.77 19.82
CA PRO A 155 0.80 25.91 21.09
C PRO A 155 1.43 27.30 21.19
N SER A 156 1.22 28.00 22.30
CA SER A 156 1.72 29.35 22.57
C SER A 156 3.13 29.39 23.19
N GLY A 157 3.64 28.25 23.66
CA GLY A 157 4.92 28.13 24.36
C GLY A 157 5.86 27.04 23.81
N PRO A 158 7.04 26.86 24.43
CA PRO A 158 7.94 25.75 24.12
C PRO A 158 7.23 24.40 24.32
N GLN A 159 7.66 23.37 23.59
CA GLN A 159 7.05 22.02 23.51
C GLN A 159 6.71 21.35 24.86
N ILE A 160 7.27 21.84 25.97
CA ILE A 160 7.05 21.35 27.34
C ILE A 160 5.61 21.59 27.84
N GLU A 161 4.87 22.56 27.30
CA GLU A 161 3.47 22.83 27.72
C GLU A 161 2.43 21.81 27.19
N MET A 162 2.85 20.80 26.42
CA MET A 162 1.96 19.74 25.90
C MET A 162 1.88 18.50 26.81
N PHE A 163 2.50 18.53 28.00
CA PHE A 163 2.49 17.44 28.99
C PHE A 163 1.91 17.90 30.32
#